data_AF-A0A3M1NNY2-F1
#
_entry.id   AF-A0A3M1NNY2-F1
#
_cell.length_a   1.000
_cell.length_b   1.000
_cell.length_c   1.000
_cell.angle_alpha   90.00
_cell.angle_beta   90.00
_cell.angle_gamma   90.00
#
_symmetry.space_group_name_H-M   'P 1'
#
loop_
_entity.id
_entity.type
_entity.pdbx_description
1 polymer ?
#
loop_
_entity_poly.entity_id
_entity_poly.type
_entity_poly.pdbx_seq_one_letter_code
_entity_poly.pdbx_strand_id
1 'polypeptide(L)' 'GSLPLYLFSDVLGQPFVIVPIANHDDNQHAPDENLRLANLFYGIDLFAALLTMPE' A
#
# COMPACT_ATOMS: atom_id res chain seq x y z
N GLY A 1 -3.30 8.73 -7.99
CA GLY A 1 -3.03 10.10 -7.49
C GLY A 1 -1.69 10.15 -6.81
N SER A 2 -1.09 11.33 -6.62
CA SER A 2 0.11 11.49 -5.79
C SER A 2 -0.27 11.51 -4.31
N LEU A 3 0.56 10.91 -3.46
CA LEU A 3 0.47 11.05 -2.00
C LEU A 3 1.47 12.13 -1.56
N PRO A 4 1.10 13.06 -0.66
CA PRO A 4 2.02 14.09 -0.18
C PRO A 4 2.99 13.55 0.87
N LEU A 5 3.73 12.48 0.54
CA LEU A 5 4.65 11.81 1.47
C LEU A 5 5.79 12.72 1.96
N TYR A 6 6.15 13.74 1.18
CA TYR A 6 7.17 14.72 1.56
C TYR A 6 6.85 15.41 2.89
N LEU A 7 5.56 15.64 3.19
CA LEU A 7 5.13 16.23 4.46
C LEU A 7 5.57 15.39 5.67
N PHE A 8 5.67 14.08 5.50
CA PHE A 8 6.11 13.16 6.55
C PHE A 8 7.63 12.99 6.53
N SER A 9 8.25 12.86 5.35
CA SER A 9 9.71 12.70 5.26
C SER A 9 10.47 13.91 5.77
N ASP A 10 9.97 15.12 5.53
CA ASP A 10 10.61 16.37 5.96
C ASP A 10 10.59 16.52 7.48
N VAL A 11 9.56 15.99 8.16
CA VAL A 11 9.41 16.07 9.62
C VAL A 11 10.12 14.92 10.33
N LEU A 12 9.98 13.69 9.81
CA LEU A 12 10.47 12.48 10.47
C LEU A 12 11.92 12.15 10.12
N GLY A 13 12.43 12.67 9.00
CA GLY A 13 13.79 12.39 8.53
C GLY A 13 14.04 10.91 8.22
N GLN A 14 12.98 10.13 8.01
CA GLN A 14 13.04 8.70 7.72
C GLN A 14 12.62 8.39 6.28
N PRO A 15 13.13 7.30 5.68
CA PRO A 15 12.64 6.82 4.39
C PRO A 15 11.21 6.28 4.49
N PHE A 16 10.44 6.41 3.42
CA PHE A 16 9.08 5.90 3.32
C PHE A 16 8.99 4.85 2.23
N VAL A 17 8.18 3.82 2.49
CA VAL A 17 7.91 2.74 1.53
C VAL A 17 6.40 2.64 1.35
N ILE A 18 5.94 2.58 0.09
CA ILE A 18 4.56 2.27 -0.26
C ILE A 18 4.50 0.80 -0.64
N VAL A 19 3.55 0.06 -0.06
CA VAL A 19 3.32 -1.36 -0.34
C VAL A 19 1.93 -1.51 -0.98
N PRO A 20 1.81 -1.42 -2.32
CA PRO A 20 0.51 -1.47 -2.99
C PRO A 20 -0.03 -2.90 -3.04
N ILE A 21 -1.35 -3.05 -2.82
CA ILE A 21 -2.08 -4.31 -3.01
C ILE A 21 -3.11 -4.23 -4.14
N ALA A 22 -3.44 -3.02 -4.60
CA ALA A 22 -4.29 -2.80 -5.76
C ALA A 22 -3.76 -3.54 -7.01
N ASN A 23 -4.67 -4.11 -7.81
CA ASN A 23 -4.34 -4.60 -9.14
C ASN A 23 -4.20 -3.44 -10.13
N HIS A 24 -3.48 -3.67 -11.24
CA HIS A 24 -3.16 -2.62 -12.22
C HIS A 24 -4.39 -1.98 -12.92
N ASP A 25 -5.52 -2.68 -12.87
CA ASP A 25 -6.81 -2.41 -13.50
C ASP A 25 -7.91 -2.18 -12.45
N ASP A 26 -7.52 -1.71 -11.25
CA ASP A 26 -8.44 -1.48 -10.14
C ASP A 26 -9.40 -0.31 -10.37
N ASN A 27 -9.15 0.56 -11.36
CA ASN A 27 -9.96 1.73 -11.71
C ASN A 27 -10.19 2.71 -10.55
N GLN A 28 -9.17 3.00 -9.74
CA GLN A 28 -9.29 3.97 -8.64
C GLN A 28 -9.92 5.28 -9.09
N HIS A 29 -10.97 5.70 -8.37
CA HIS A 29 -11.70 6.95 -8.65
C HIS A 29 -12.41 6.97 -10.03
N ALA A 30 -12.79 5.80 -10.54
CA ALA A 30 -13.57 5.63 -11.77
C ALA A 30 -14.63 4.52 -11.60
N PRO A 31 -15.61 4.41 -12.52
CA PRO A 31 -16.56 3.29 -12.52
C PRO A 31 -15.86 1.93 -12.60
N ASP A 32 -16.53 0.90 -12.08
CA ASP A 32 -16.00 -0.47 -12.01
C ASP A 32 -14.67 -0.58 -11.23
N GLU A 33 -14.55 0.24 -10.17
CA GLU A 33 -13.46 0.12 -9.20
C GLU A 33 -13.48 -1.26 -8.53
N ASN A 34 -12.36 -1.97 -8.54
CA ASN A 34 -12.29 -3.36 -8.10
C ASN A 34 -10.96 -3.70 -7.41
N LEU A 35 -10.97 -4.79 -6.63
CA LEU A 35 -9.77 -5.40 -6.08
C LEU A 35 -9.84 -6.92 -6.25
N ARG A 36 -8.76 -7.54 -6.74
CA ARG A 36 -8.65 -9.00 -6.79
C ARG A 36 -8.64 -9.58 -5.38
N LEU A 37 -9.50 -10.55 -5.10
CA LEU A 37 -9.52 -11.23 -3.79
C LEU A 37 -8.16 -11.85 -3.42
N ALA A 38 -7.45 -12.40 -4.39
CA ALA A 38 -6.09 -12.92 -4.17
C ALA A 38 -5.13 -11.82 -3.66
N ASN A 39 -5.23 -10.60 -4.19
CA ASN A 39 -4.41 -9.48 -3.73
C ASN A 39 -4.81 -9.04 -2.31
N LEU A 40 -6.10 -9.09 -1.96
CA LEU A 40 -6.55 -8.80 -0.59
C LEU A 40 -5.95 -9.79 0.41
N PHE A 41 -6.07 -11.10 0.14
CA PHE A 41 -5.53 -12.12 1.05
C PHE A 41 -3.99 -12.09 1.11
N TYR A 42 -3.32 -11.94 -0.05
CA TYR A 42 -1.88 -11.73 -0.08
C TYR A 42 -1.46 -10.48 0.69
N GLY A 43 -2.22 -9.38 0.57
CA GLY A 43 -1.98 -8.15 1.31
C GLY A 43 -2.04 -8.37 2.81
N ILE A 44 -3.04 -9.11 3.31
CA ILE A 44 -3.17 -9.44 4.73
C ILE A 44 -1.91 -10.19 5.22
N ASP A 45 -1.49 -11.24 4.50
CA ASP A 45 -0.32 -12.04 4.85
C ASP A 45 0.97 -11.19 4.79
N LEU A 46 1.11 -10.36 3.77
CA LEU A 46 2.27 -9.48 3.58
C LEU A 46 2.39 -8.46 4.72
N PHE A 47 1.30 -7.77 5.07
CA PHE A 47 1.32 -6.80 6.17
C PHE A 47 1.53 -7.48 7.52
N ALA A 48 0.98 -8.68 7.74
CA ALA A 48 1.29 -9.46 8.93
C ALA A 48 2.80 -9.73 9.02
N ALA A 49 3.40 -10.24 7.94
CA ALA A 49 4.84 -10.52 7.90
C ALA A 49 5.70 -9.27 8.13
N LEU A 50 5.36 -8.13 7.52
CA LEU A 50 6.10 -6.87 7.70
C LEU A 50 6.02 -6.34 9.13
N LEU A 51 4.85 -6.44 9.77
CA LEU A 51 4.63 -5.89 11.11
C LEU A 51 5.11 -6.81 12.23
N THR A 52 5.30 -8.10 11.97
CA THR A 52 5.80 -9.08 12.94
C THR A 52 7.17 -9.63 12.57
N MET A 53 7.90 -8.98 11.65
CA MET A 53 9.23 -9.40 11.26
C MET A 53 10.18 -9.34 12.48
N PRO A 54 10.95 -10.39 12.77
CA PRO A 54 11.95 -10.34 13.83
C PRO A 54 13.02 -9.31 13.50
N GLU A 55 13.59 -8.70 14.54
CA GLU A 55 14.72 -7.77 14.41
C GLU A 55 16.00 -8.45 13.90
#